data_AF-A0A8T8C4V0-F1
#
_entry.id   AF-A0A8T8C4V0-F1
#
_cell.length_a   1.000
_cell.length_b   1.000
_cell.length_c   1.000
_cell.angle_alpha   90.00
_cell.angle_beta   90.00
_cell.angle_gamma   90.00
#
_symmetry.space_group_name_H-M   'P 1'
#
loop_
_entity.id
_entity.type
_entity.pdbx_description
1 polymer ?
#
loop_
_entity_poly.entity_id
_entity_poly.type
_entity_poly.pdbx_seq_one_letter_code
_entity_poly.pdbx_strand_id
1 'polypeptide(L)'
;MSTYHRRGLAFAKRIYAPRTLGVSVGFITVAVSLYYVNAAHWVWLLAVFNTLIWPHLAYQLAKRSHQPYQAEWRNLLLDSCTGGFWVAAMGFSVLPSVTLLAMMAMHNMAAAGPRLMLQGLCAQALGVLIGLALLNPVVDPHSNMTQIYACLPVLVVYPVFVGWLSHQVTLKLWEHRNILRKLSRTDSLTGLLNHGAWKDLLDLEFAKSRSLHRQCVIALIDIDHFKIINDTYGHLVGDTVLQNISEALVENLRDTDLIGRCGGDEFCVILPDTSSRQAEEILERLRQAIDEFTYALHCELRVSLSIGIAVYTPELTDASTWLHEADKALYFAKSTGRNRVVNAQDAPSERQTLGAKA
;
A
#
# COMPACT_ATOMS: atom_id res chain seq x y z
N MET A 1 -16.18 2.34 21.89
CA MET A 1 -15.26 1.20 21.71
C MET A 1 -14.02 1.72 20.97
N SER A 2 -12.84 1.70 21.59
CA SER A 2 -11.63 2.31 20.99
C SER A 2 -11.19 1.57 19.72
N THR A 3 -10.53 2.28 18.81
CA THR A 3 -9.96 1.72 17.57
C THR A 3 -9.00 0.55 17.85
N TYR A 4 -8.21 0.65 18.92
CA TYR A 4 -7.34 -0.43 19.42
C TYR A 4 -8.11 -1.69 19.80
N HIS A 5 -9.24 -1.54 20.49
CA HIS A 5 -10.07 -2.67 20.90
C HIS A 5 -10.71 -3.37 19.68
N ARG A 6 -11.19 -2.61 18.69
CA ARG A 6 -11.71 -3.19 17.42
C ARG A 6 -10.63 -3.94 16.64
N ARG A 7 -9.42 -3.39 16.55
CA ARG A 7 -8.28 -4.08 15.91
C ARG A 7 -7.93 -5.38 16.62
N GLY A 8 -7.96 -5.39 17.95
CA GLY A 8 -7.74 -6.60 18.76
C GLY A 8 -8.78 -7.70 18.51
N LEU A 9 -10.06 -7.34 18.39
CA LEU A 9 -11.12 -8.32 18.06
C LEU A 9 -10.98 -8.87 16.64
N ALA A 10 -10.64 -8.00 15.67
CA ALA A 10 -10.37 -8.44 14.31
C ALA A 10 -9.18 -9.42 14.24
N PHE A 11 -8.14 -9.16 15.04
CA PHE A 11 -7.01 -10.07 15.21
C PHE A 11 -7.45 -11.42 15.78
N ALA A 12 -8.16 -11.45 16.91
CA ALA A 12 -8.67 -12.69 17.50
C ALA A 12 -9.56 -13.50 16.54
N LYS A 13 -10.44 -12.83 15.78
CA LYS A 13 -11.29 -13.47 14.76
C LYS A 13 -10.47 -14.08 13.62
N ARG A 14 -9.41 -13.40 13.18
CA ARG A 14 -8.51 -13.89 12.10
C ARG A 14 -7.72 -15.13 12.54
N ILE A 15 -7.31 -15.20 13.80
CA ILE A 15 -6.50 -16.30 14.35
C ILE A 15 -7.33 -17.56 14.65
N TYR A 16 -8.61 -17.38 14.98
CA TYR A 16 -9.49 -18.48 15.38
C TYR A 16 -9.51 -19.68 14.42
N ALA A 17 -9.70 -19.45 13.11
CA ALA A 17 -9.78 -20.53 12.13
C ALA A 17 -8.43 -21.26 11.95
N PRO A 18 -7.29 -20.57 11.75
CA PRO A 18 -5.96 -21.19 11.77
C PRO A 18 -5.61 -21.96 13.04
N ARG A 19 -5.98 -21.44 14.22
CA ARG A 19 -5.76 -22.13 15.50
C ARG A 19 -6.53 -23.45 15.51
N THR A 20 -7.84 -23.39 15.24
CA THR A 20 -8.72 -24.56 15.29
C THR A 20 -8.27 -25.64 14.30
N LEU A 21 -7.95 -25.26 13.06
CA LEU A 21 -7.42 -26.19 12.07
C LEU A 21 -6.08 -26.78 12.51
N GLY A 22 -5.14 -25.93 12.97
CA GLY A 22 -3.81 -26.36 13.39
C GLY A 22 -3.83 -27.37 14.53
N VAL A 23 -4.61 -27.12 15.58
CA VAL A 23 -4.73 -28.08 16.69
C VAL A 23 -5.48 -29.34 16.28
N SER A 24 -6.49 -29.25 15.41
CA SER A 24 -7.27 -30.42 14.96
C SER A 24 -6.44 -31.37 14.11
N VAL A 25 -5.67 -30.84 13.16
CA VAL A 25 -4.79 -31.64 12.31
C VAL A 25 -3.58 -32.13 13.11
N GLY A 26 -3.01 -31.29 13.99
CA GLY A 26 -1.92 -31.65 14.89
C GLY A 26 -2.29 -32.71 15.93
N PHE A 27 -3.55 -32.78 16.34
CA PHE A 27 -4.03 -33.78 17.29
C PHE A 27 -3.82 -35.21 16.78
N ILE A 28 -3.95 -35.45 15.47
CA ILE A 28 -3.71 -36.79 14.88
C ILE A 28 -2.27 -37.22 15.15
N THR A 29 -1.32 -36.31 14.92
CA THR A 29 0.11 -36.54 15.17
C THR A 29 0.40 -36.79 16.65
N VAL A 30 -0.22 -36.01 17.55
CA VAL A 30 -0.05 -36.16 19.00
C VAL A 30 -0.67 -37.46 19.49
N ALA A 31 -1.91 -37.76 19.11
CA ALA A 31 -2.66 -38.95 19.54
C ALA A 31 -1.93 -40.25 19.17
N VAL A 32 -1.46 -40.37 17.92
CA VAL A 32 -0.70 -41.56 17.49
C VAL A 32 0.55 -41.73 18.33
N SER A 33 1.29 -40.66 18.59
CA SER A 33 2.51 -40.73 19.43
C SER A 33 2.22 -41.06 20.89
N LEU A 34 1.15 -40.50 21.48
CA LEU A 34 0.73 -40.83 22.85
C LEU A 34 0.33 -42.31 23.00
N TYR A 35 -0.25 -42.91 21.96
CA TYR A 35 -0.57 -44.33 21.95
C TYR A 35 0.69 -45.21 22.04
N TYR A 36 1.73 -44.90 21.27
CA TYR A 36 2.98 -45.67 21.26
C TYR A 36 3.79 -45.54 22.55
N VAL A 37 3.74 -44.38 23.21
CA VAL A 37 4.41 -44.15 24.50
C VAL A 37 3.57 -44.66 25.69
N ASN A 38 2.39 -45.25 25.42
CA ASN A 38 1.42 -45.70 26.43
C ASN A 38 1.13 -44.61 27.48
N ALA A 39 0.85 -43.41 26.99
CA ALA A 39 0.69 -42.23 27.83
C ALA A 39 -0.48 -42.37 28.82
N ALA A 40 -0.31 -41.81 30.02
CA ALA A 40 -1.32 -41.82 31.06
C ALA A 40 -2.65 -41.20 30.61
N HIS A 41 -3.78 -41.69 31.12
CA HIS A 41 -5.12 -41.24 30.70
C HIS A 41 -5.37 -39.74 30.88
N TRP A 42 -4.76 -39.11 31.88
CA TRP A 42 -4.91 -37.67 32.09
C TRP A 42 -4.24 -36.84 30.97
N VAL A 43 -3.17 -37.35 30.35
CA VAL A 43 -2.49 -36.72 29.21
C VAL A 43 -3.41 -36.75 27.98
N TRP A 44 -4.15 -37.85 27.79
CA TRP A 44 -5.20 -37.95 26.77
C TRP A 44 -6.34 -36.97 26.99
N LEU A 45 -6.84 -36.84 28.23
CA LEU A 45 -7.87 -35.86 28.57
C LEU A 45 -7.39 -34.43 28.27
N LEU A 46 -6.12 -34.13 28.58
CA LEU A 46 -5.52 -32.84 28.27
C LEU A 46 -5.41 -32.61 26.76
N ALA A 47 -5.06 -33.64 25.98
CA ALA A 47 -4.97 -33.55 24.51
C ALA A 47 -6.35 -33.29 23.88
N VAL A 48 -7.39 -33.97 24.36
CA VAL A 48 -8.78 -33.75 23.92
C VAL A 48 -9.24 -32.33 24.28
N PHE A 49 -8.93 -31.86 25.48
CA PHE A 49 -9.23 -30.48 25.90
C PHE A 49 -8.51 -29.45 25.01
N ASN A 50 -7.22 -29.63 24.76
CA ASN A 50 -6.41 -28.72 23.95
C ASN A 50 -6.89 -28.63 22.50
N THR A 51 -7.44 -29.73 21.95
CA THR A 51 -7.96 -29.75 20.58
C THR A 51 -9.37 -29.21 20.47
N LEU A 52 -10.30 -29.67 21.32
CA LEU A 52 -11.73 -29.43 21.15
C LEU A 52 -12.26 -28.23 21.93
N ILE A 53 -11.62 -27.85 23.04
CA ILE A 53 -12.17 -26.83 23.95
C ILE A 53 -11.33 -25.56 23.90
N TRP A 54 -10.01 -25.70 23.95
CA TRP A 54 -9.10 -24.58 24.07
C TRP A 54 -9.21 -23.53 22.95
N PRO A 55 -9.35 -23.86 21.64
CA PRO A 55 -9.47 -22.83 20.59
C PRO A 55 -10.68 -21.92 20.77
N HIS A 56 -11.81 -22.50 21.20
CA HIS A 56 -13.04 -21.75 21.48
C HIS A 56 -12.90 -20.93 22.75
N LEU A 57 -12.29 -21.50 23.80
CA LEU A 57 -12.06 -20.80 25.04
C LEU A 57 -11.12 -19.62 24.85
N ALA A 58 -9.99 -19.81 24.16
CA ALA A 58 -9.02 -18.76 23.84
C ALA A 58 -9.70 -17.59 23.09
N TYR A 59 -10.52 -17.89 22.09
CA TYR A 59 -11.28 -16.87 21.37
C TYR A 59 -12.28 -16.13 22.27
N GLN A 60 -12.99 -16.82 23.16
CA GLN A 60 -13.91 -16.20 24.12
C GLN A 60 -13.17 -15.32 25.14
N LEU A 61 -12.00 -15.77 25.63
CA LEU A 61 -11.14 -15.00 26.54
C LEU A 61 -10.66 -13.71 25.86
N ALA A 62 -10.22 -13.79 24.60
CA ALA A 62 -9.82 -12.61 23.83
C ALA A 62 -11.00 -11.66 23.59
N LYS A 63 -12.17 -12.19 23.24
CA LYS A 63 -13.39 -11.42 22.97
C LYS A 63 -13.91 -10.67 24.20
N ARG A 64 -13.84 -11.28 25.39
CA ARG A 64 -14.33 -10.71 26.65
C ARG A 64 -13.31 -9.79 27.33
N SER A 65 -12.04 -9.80 26.89
CA SER A 65 -10.99 -8.98 27.47
C SER A 65 -11.18 -7.49 27.15
N HIS A 66 -10.84 -6.63 28.11
CA HIS A 66 -10.72 -5.18 27.88
C HIS A 66 -9.66 -4.85 26.82
N GLN A 67 -8.62 -5.69 26.72
CA GLN A 67 -7.52 -5.57 25.76
C GLN A 67 -7.41 -6.87 24.93
N PRO A 68 -8.25 -7.04 23.90
CA PRO A 68 -8.31 -8.29 23.12
C PRO A 68 -7.01 -8.67 22.44
N TYR A 69 -6.24 -7.68 21.97
CA TYR A 69 -4.96 -7.93 21.30
C TYR A 69 -3.94 -8.60 22.24
N GLN A 70 -3.76 -8.08 23.46
CA GLN A 70 -2.85 -8.65 24.44
C GLN A 70 -3.34 -10.01 24.95
N ALA A 71 -4.65 -10.17 25.14
CA ALA A 71 -5.22 -11.45 25.52
C ALA A 71 -4.93 -12.53 24.45
N GLU A 72 -5.10 -12.19 23.18
CA GLU A 72 -4.82 -13.12 22.08
C GLU A 72 -3.33 -13.39 21.90
N TRP A 73 -2.48 -12.39 22.12
CA TRP A 73 -1.02 -12.57 22.16
C TRP A 73 -0.63 -13.60 23.22
N ARG A 74 -1.18 -13.48 24.43
CA ARG A 74 -0.95 -14.46 25.51
C ARG A 74 -1.46 -15.85 25.14
N ASN A 75 -2.63 -15.96 24.52
CA ASN A 75 -3.16 -17.24 24.06
C ASN A 75 -2.22 -17.93 23.07
N LEU A 76 -1.64 -17.19 22.13
CA LEU A 76 -0.65 -17.71 21.16
C LEU A 76 0.65 -18.18 21.82
N LEU A 77 1.10 -17.49 22.87
CA LEU A 77 2.25 -17.95 23.67
C LEU A 77 1.90 -19.22 24.47
N LEU A 78 0.68 -19.33 24.99
CA LEU A 78 0.19 -20.55 25.62
C LEU A 78 0.11 -21.70 24.61
N ASP A 79 -0.41 -21.45 23.39
CA ASP A 79 -0.41 -22.44 22.30
C ASP A 79 1.01 -22.96 22.04
N SER A 80 1.97 -22.05 21.93
CA SER A 80 3.38 -22.37 21.69
C SER A 80 3.98 -23.19 22.84
N CYS A 81 3.67 -22.83 24.09
CA CYS A 81 4.07 -23.60 25.27
C CYS A 81 3.44 -25.00 25.27
N THR A 82 2.16 -25.14 24.92
CA THR A 82 1.52 -26.46 24.80
C THR A 82 2.14 -27.29 23.68
N GLY A 83 2.55 -26.67 22.56
CA GLY A 83 3.29 -27.34 21.51
C GLY A 83 4.62 -27.93 22.01
N GLY A 84 5.37 -27.18 22.82
CA GLY A 84 6.58 -27.71 23.48
C GLY A 84 6.31 -28.84 24.46
N PHE A 85 5.25 -28.72 25.27
CA PHE A 85 4.84 -29.79 26.19
C PHE A 85 4.53 -31.10 25.45
N TRP A 86 3.85 -31.02 24.30
CA TRP A 86 3.55 -32.20 23.50
C TRP A 86 4.81 -32.90 22.95
N VAL A 87 5.89 -32.18 22.62
CA VAL A 87 7.17 -32.79 22.22
C VAL A 87 7.69 -33.75 23.29
N ALA A 88 7.68 -33.32 24.55
CA ALA A 88 8.07 -34.16 25.67
C ALA A 88 7.08 -35.32 25.91
N ALA A 89 5.77 -35.05 25.79
CA ALA A 89 4.73 -36.07 25.96
C ALA A 89 4.78 -37.18 24.89
N MET A 90 5.27 -36.86 23.70
CA MET A 90 5.48 -37.81 22.60
C MET A 90 6.80 -38.58 22.70
N GLY A 91 7.55 -38.47 23.80
CA GLY A 91 8.83 -39.17 23.98
C GLY A 91 9.94 -38.68 23.06
N PHE A 92 9.86 -37.43 22.57
CA PHE A 92 10.83 -36.83 21.65
C PHE A 92 10.97 -37.54 20.28
N SER A 93 9.92 -38.24 19.82
CA SER A 93 9.93 -38.78 18.46
C SER A 93 10.18 -37.66 17.43
N VAL A 94 11.21 -37.81 16.61
CA VAL A 94 11.81 -36.70 15.84
C VAL A 94 10.82 -36.05 14.88
N LEU A 95 10.16 -36.85 14.02
CA LEU A 95 9.30 -36.29 12.97
C LEU A 95 8.03 -35.61 13.54
N PRO A 96 7.25 -36.23 14.45
CA PRO A 96 6.15 -35.55 15.14
C PRO A 96 6.56 -34.26 15.84
N SER A 97 7.71 -34.28 16.52
CA SER A 97 8.19 -33.14 17.30
C SER A 97 8.57 -31.97 16.41
N VAL A 98 9.38 -32.20 15.37
CA VAL A 98 9.78 -31.17 14.41
C VAL A 98 8.56 -30.60 13.68
N THR A 99 7.62 -31.47 13.28
CA THR A 99 6.38 -31.07 12.60
C THR A 99 5.56 -30.11 13.46
N LEU A 100 5.38 -30.42 14.74
CA LEU A 100 4.60 -29.60 15.67
C LEU A 100 5.29 -28.26 15.98
N LEU A 101 6.60 -28.26 16.20
CA LEU A 101 7.38 -27.05 16.46
C LEU A 101 7.38 -26.12 15.22
N ALA A 102 7.58 -26.67 14.02
CA ALA A 102 7.54 -25.93 12.77
C ALA A 102 6.15 -25.36 12.49
N MET A 103 5.08 -26.14 12.73
CA MET A 103 3.69 -25.69 12.61
C MET A 103 3.43 -24.47 13.51
N MET A 104 3.85 -24.54 14.77
CA MET A 104 3.68 -23.44 15.74
C MET A 104 4.52 -22.21 15.37
N ALA A 105 5.76 -22.39 14.90
CA ALA A 105 6.59 -21.28 14.44
C ALA A 105 5.98 -20.57 13.21
N MET A 106 5.49 -21.35 12.24
CA MET A 106 4.78 -20.86 11.06
C MET A 106 3.50 -20.12 11.44
N HIS A 107 2.73 -20.66 12.40
CA HIS A 107 1.53 -20.02 12.92
C HIS A 107 1.83 -18.63 13.51
N ASN A 108 2.85 -18.54 14.37
CA ASN A 108 3.27 -17.30 15.01
C ASN A 108 3.79 -16.27 14.00
N MET A 109 4.55 -16.71 13.00
CA MET A 109 5.01 -15.88 11.90
C MET A 109 3.84 -15.29 11.12
N ALA A 110 2.87 -16.12 10.73
CA ALA A 110 1.68 -15.69 9.99
C ALA A 110 0.73 -14.80 10.82
N ALA A 111 0.69 -15.00 12.13
CA ALA A 111 -0.16 -14.26 13.05
C ALA A 111 0.35 -12.83 13.28
N ALA A 112 1.59 -12.68 13.77
CA ALA A 112 2.11 -11.38 14.21
C ALA A 112 3.60 -11.16 13.88
N GLY A 113 4.16 -11.94 12.96
CA GLY A 113 5.51 -11.75 12.43
C GLY A 113 6.63 -12.29 13.33
N PRO A 114 7.88 -11.88 13.06
CA PRO A 114 9.07 -12.53 13.63
C PRO A 114 9.20 -12.36 15.15
N ARG A 115 8.70 -11.25 15.72
CA ARG A 115 8.75 -11.02 17.16
C ARG A 115 7.95 -12.06 17.93
N LEU A 116 6.73 -12.36 17.49
CA LEU A 116 5.91 -13.41 18.11
C LEU A 116 6.51 -14.79 17.87
N MET A 117 7.07 -15.05 16.69
CA MET A 117 7.77 -16.31 16.40
C MET A 117 8.89 -16.58 17.41
N LEU A 118 9.77 -15.59 17.65
CA LEU A 118 10.88 -15.73 18.60
C LEU A 118 10.40 -15.96 20.04
N GLN A 119 9.41 -15.19 20.50
CA GLN A 119 8.81 -15.41 21.82
C GLN A 119 8.14 -16.79 21.91
N GLY A 120 7.51 -17.24 20.82
CA GLY A 120 6.92 -18.56 20.71
C GLY A 120 7.96 -19.68 20.81
N LEU A 121 9.14 -19.54 20.20
CA LEU A 121 10.24 -20.50 20.35
C LEU A 121 10.70 -20.59 21.82
N CYS A 122 10.81 -19.46 22.52
CA CYS A 122 11.09 -19.46 23.96
C CYS A 122 9.98 -20.15 24.77
N ALA A 123 8.72 -19.90 24.42
CA ALA A 123 7.58 -20.55 25.05
C ALA A 123 7.55 -22.06 24.79
N GLN A 124 7.92 -22.51 23.59
CA GLN A 124 8.08 -23.93 23.27
C GLN A 124 9.18 -24.57 24.12
N ALA A 125 10.34 -23.93 24.25
CA ALA A 125 11.41 -24.44 25.10
C ALA A 125 10.95 -24.58 26.57
N LEU A 126 10.22 -23.58 27.08
CA LEU A 126 9.60 -23.67 28.41
C LEU A 126 8.60 -24.83 28.51
N GLY A 127 7.77 -25.04 27.47
CA GLY A 127 6.84 -26.15 27.39
C GLY A 127 7.52 -27.51 27.44
N VAL A 128 8.64 -27.68 26.73
CA VAL A 128 9.46 -28.91 26.77
C VAL A 128 9.98 -29.15 28.18
N LEU A 129 10.49 -28.12 28.86
CA LEU A 129 10.98 -28.23 30.24
C LEU A 129 9.88 -28.63 31.22
N ILE A 130 8.68 -28.06 31.08
CA ILE A 130 7.50 -28.43 31.88
C ILE A 130 7.13 -29.90 31.62
N GLY A 131 7.10 -30.32 30.35
CA GLY A 131 6.79 -31.70 29.98
C GLY A 131 7.81 -32.70 30.52
N LEU A 132 9.10 -32.39 30.46
CA LEU A 132 10.17 -33.20 31.06
C LEU A 132 9.97 -33.38 32.57
N ALA A 133 9.68 -32.28 33.28
CA ALA A 133 9.49 -32.29 34.73
C ALA A 133 8.24 -33.07 35.18
N LEU A 134 7.15 -33.00 34.41
CA LEU A 134 5.87 -33.62 34.77
C LEU A 134 5.74 -35.08 34.34
N LEU A 135 6.32 -35.45 33.19
CA LEU A 135 6.09 -36.75 32.56
C LEU A 135 7.25 -37.72 32.74
N ASN A 136 8.46 -37.22 33.02
CA ASN A 136 9.70 -38.00 33.01
C ASN A 136 9.76 -38.98 31.81
N PRO A 137 9.64 -38.47 30.57
CA PRO A 137 9.38 -39.32 29.41
C PRO A 137 10.58 -40.22 29.08
N VAL A 138 10.30 -41.44 28.65
CA VAL A 138 11.31 -42.28 28.01
C VAL A 138 11.61 -41.68 26.64
N VAL A 139 12.87 -41.30 26.43
CA VAL A 139 13.31 -40.68 25.16
C VAL A 139 13.49 -41.78 24.12
N ASP A 140 12.64 -41.77 23.10
CA ASP A 140 12.76 -42.60 21.91
C ASP A 140 12.74 -41.71 20.66
N PRO A 141 13.91 -41.36 20.11
CA PRO A 141 14.00 -40.48 18.95
C PRO A 141 13.44 -41.11 17.66
N HIS A 142 13.24 -42.43 17.63
CA HIS A 142 12.79 -43.11 16.42
C HIS A 142 11.31 -42.79 16.13
N SER A 143 10.98 -42.66 14.84
CA SER A 143 9.61 -42.43 14.38
C SER A 143 9.09 -43.66 13.64
N ASN A 144 7.99 -44.23 14.15
CA ASN A 144 7.32 -45.38 13.56
C ASN A 144 6.58 -44.99 12.27
N MET A 145 6.35 -45.95 11.38
CA MET A 145 5.66 -45.72 10.10
C MET A 145 4.28 -45.06 10.27
N THR A 146 3.52 -45.46 11.30
CA THR A 146 2.22 -44.85 11.64
C THR A 146 2.36 -43.38 12.05
N GLN A 147 3.41 -43.03 12.81
CA GLN A 147 3.68 -41.63 13.20
C GLN A 147 4.06 -40.79 11.98
N ILE A 148 4.81 -41.37 11.03
CA ILE A 148 5.15 -40.70 9.77
C ILE A 148 3.88 -40.36 8.98
N TYR A 149 2.99 -41.33 8.78
CA TYR A 149 1.72 -41.08 8.09
C TYR A 149 0.82 -40.09 8.84
N ALA A 150 0.83 -40.11 10.18
CA ALA A 150 0.07 -39.18 11.00
C ALA A 150 0.57 -37.71 10.89
N CYS A 151 1.80 -37.48 10.43
CA CYS A 151 2.34 -36.14 10.21
C CYS A 151 1.96 -35.55 8.84
N LEU A 152 1.63 -36.40 7.84
CA LEU A 152 1.38 -35.96 6.46
C LEU A 152 0.28 -34.89 6.36
N PRO A 153 -0.88 -35.01 7.05
CA PRO A 153 -1.89 -33.97 7.01
C PRO A 153 -1.37 -32.62 7.54
N VAL A 154 -0.58 -32.61 8.62
CA VAL A 154 0.01 -31.37 9.15
C VAL A 154 1.00 -30.77 8.16
N LEU A 155 1.88 -31.60 7.58
CA LEU A 155 2.93 -31.15 6.66
C LEU A 155 2.39 -30.60 5.33
N VAL A 156 1.22 -31.08 4.88
CA VAL A 156 0.63 -30.66 3.61
C VAL A 156 -0.48 -29.64 3.81
N VAL A 157 -1.50 -29.96 4.60
CA VAL A 157 -2.73 -29.16 4.70
C VAL A 157 -2.46 -27.84 5.41
N TYR A 158 -1.67 -27.84 6.48
CA TYR A 158 -1.49 -26.65 7.29
C TYR A 158 -0.67 -25.55 6.58
N PRO A 159 0.50 -25.82 5.98
CA PRO A 159 1.24 -24.80 5.22
C PRO A 159 0.44 -24.26 4.03
N VAL A 160 -0.28 -25.11 3.30
CA VAL A 160 -1.14 -24.69 2.18
C VAL A 160 -2.25 -23.75 2.68
N PHE A 161 -2.90 -24.09 3.79
CA PHE A 161 -3.94 -23.26 4.38
C PHE A 161 -3.42 -21.90 4.86
N VAL A 162 -2.29 -21.88 5.59
CA VAL A 162 -1.65 -20.64 6.06
C VAL A 162 -1.19 -19.79 4.88
N GLY A 163 -0.62 -20.41 3.84
CA GLY A 163 -0.23 -19.75 2.60
C GLY A 163 -1.40 -19.12 1.87
N TRP A 164 -2.50 -19.86 1.70
CA TRP A 164 -3.74 -19.35 1.10
C TRP A 164 -4.31 -18.16 1.88
N LEU A 165 -4.41 -18.26 3.21
CA LEU A 165 -4.88 -17.14 4.04
C LEU A 165 -3.97 -15.92 3.95
N SER A 166 -2.66 -16.12 3.93
CA SER A 166 -1.69 -15.03 3.78
C SER A 166 -1.86 -14.34 2.43
N HIS A 167 -2.06 -15.11 1.36
CA HIS A 167 -2.34 -14.57 0.02
C HIS A 167 -3.66 -13.76 -0.01
N GLN A 168 -4.73 -14.26 0.58
CA GLN A 168 -6.02 -13.56 0.66
C GLN A 168 -5.91 -12.20 1.39
N VAL A 169 -5.13 -12.14 2.46
CA VAL A 169 -4.87 -10.88 3.18
C VAL A 169 -4.08 -9.91 2.30
N THR A 170 -3.07 -10.39 1.58
CA THR A 170 -2.29 -9.57 0.64
C THR A 170 -3.17 -8.99 -0.47
N LEU A 171 -4.07 -9.79 -1.06
CA LEU A 171 -4.99 -9.31 -2.10
C LEU A 171 -5.91 -8.19 -1.58
N LYS A 172 -6.50 -8.34 -0.39
CA LYS A 172 -7.35 -7.30 0.22
C LYS A 172 -6.58 -6.03 0.53
N LEU A 173 -5.32 -6.15 0.96
CA LEU A 173 -4.46 -4.99 1.18
C LEU A 173 -4.18 -4.23 -0.12
N TRP A 174 -3.97 -4.96 -1.22
CA TRP A 174 -3.79 -4.36 -2.55
C TRP A 174 -5.03 -3.61 -3.03
N GLU A 175 -6.21 -4.21 -2.87
CA GLU A 175 -7.48 -3.58 -3.25
C GLU A 175 -7.73 -2.28 -2.47
N HIS A 176 -7.61 -2.33 -1.14
CA HIS A 176 -7.77 -1.13 -0.31
C HIS A 176 -6.74 -0.06 -0.64
N ARG A 177 -5.49 -0.43 -0.90
CA ARG A 177 -4.44 0.52 -1.32
C ARG A 177 -4.79 1.19 -2.64
N ASN A 178 -5.34 0.45 -3.60
CA ASN A 178 -5.75 1.01 -4.89
C ASN A 178 -6.96 1.94 -4.76
N ILE A 179 -7.94 1.58 -3.91
CA ILE A 179 -9.08 2.46 -3.61
C ILE A 179 -8.58 3.77 -2.96
N LEU A 180 -7.71 3.67 -1.94
CA LEU A 180 -7.14 4.86 -1.28
C LEU A 180 -6.36 5.73 -2.25
N ARG A 181 -5.60 5.13 -3.18
CA ARG A 181 -4.90 5.86 -4.25
C ARG A 181 -5.88 6.59 -5.17
N LYS A 182 -6.97 5.93 -5.59
CA LYS A 182 -8.02 6.56 -6.43
C LYS A 182 -8.78 7.67 -5.70
N LEU A 183 -8.95 7.55 -4.39
CA LEU A 183 -9.59 8.57 -3.55
C LEU A 183 -8.65 9.71 -3.17
N SER A 184 -7.33 9.52 -3.30
CA SER A 184 -6.39 10.62 -3.15
C SER A 184 -6.71 11.67 -4.21
N ARG A 185 -6.91 12.91 -3.80
CA ARG A 185 -7.09 14.05 -4.73
C ARG A 185 -5.77 14.71 -5.08
N THR A 186 -4.69 14.37 -4.40
CA THR A 186 -3.38 15.01 -4.55
C THR A 186 -2.33 14.05 -5.12
N ASP A 187 -1.35 14.62 -5.81
CA ASP A 187 -0.11 13.97 -6.22
C ASP A 187 0.80 13.77 -5.00
N SER A 188 1.42 12.60 -4.88
CA SER A 188 2.21 12.27 -3.69
C SER A 188 3.58 12.94 -3.64
N LEU A 189 4.10 13.41 -4.78
CA LEU A 189 5.42 14.06 -4.83
C LEU A 189 5.30 15.57 -4.61
N THR A 190 4.34 16.20 -5.28
CA THR A 190 4.20 17.67 -5.29
C THR A 190 3.12 18.20 -4.35
N GLY A 191 2.20 17.34 -3.88
CA GLY A 191 1.07 17.77 -3.04
C GLY A 191 -0.03 18.52 -3.80
N LEU A 192 0.17 18.87 -5.08
CA LEU A 192 -0.81 19.48 -5.96
C LEU A 192 -1.98 18.53 -6.26
N LEU A 193 -3.03 19.00 -6.91
CA LEU A 193 -4.09 18.12 -7.40
C LEU A 193 -3.51 17.08 -8.36
N ASN A 194 -3.96 15.84 -8.28
CA ASN A 194 -3.62 14.87 -9.32
C ASN A 194 -4.49 15.09 -10.57
N HIS A 195 -4.10 14.47 -11.69
CA HIS A 195 -4.81 14.56 -12.97
C HIS A 195 -6.34 14.39 -12.84
N GLY A 196 -6.81 13.39 -12.10
CA GLY A 196 -8.23 13.13 -11.94
C GLY A 196 -8.95 14.26 -11.19
N ALA A 197 -8.40 14.68 -10.04
CA ALA A 197 -9.01 15.73 -9.24
C ALA A 197 -8.99 17.10 -9.93
N TRP A 198 -7.94 17.40 -10.70
CA TRP A 198 -7.85 18.62 -11.50
C TRP A 198 -8.86 18.61 -12.65
N LYS A 199 -9.02 17.48 -13.36
CA LYS A 199 -9.99 17.34 -14.45
C LYS A 199 -11.44 17.48 -13.96
N ASP A 200 -11.77 16.88 -12.80
CA ASP A 200 -13.10 17.07 -12.18
C ASP A 200 -13.39 18.56 -11.93
N LEU A 201 -12.37 19.31 -11.51
CA LEU A 201 -12.47 20.74 -11.25
C LEU A 201 -12.55 21.57 -12.54
N LEU A 202 -11.87 21.14 -13.61
CA LEU A 202 -11.99 21.74 -14.94
C LEU A 202 -13.44 21.69 -15.45
N ASP A 203 -14.09 20.53 -15.33
CA ASP A 203 -15.50 20.37 -15.75
C ASP A 203 -16.43 21.31 -14.96
N LEU A 204 -16.18 21.46 -13.65
CA LEU A 204 -16.92 22.37 -12.78
C LEU A 204 -16.70 23.83 -13.14
N GLU A 205 -15.44 24.25 -13.35
CA GLU A 205 -15.11 25.63 -13.71
C GLU A 205 -15.60 26.00 -15.12
N PHE A 206 -15.60 25.07 -16.07
CA PHE A 206 -16.22 25.27 -17.38
C PHE A 206 -17.73 25.55 -17.25
N ALA A 207 -18.45 24.73 -16.46
CA ALA A 207 -19.88 24.93 -16.23
C ALA A 207 -20.18 26.27 -15.52
N LYS A 208 -19.34 26.67 -14.56
CA LYS A 208 -19.45 27.98 -13.90
C LYS A 208 -19.19 29.14 -14.86
N SER A 209 -18.12 29.06 -15.65
CA SER A 209 -17.76 30.10 -16.62
C SER A 209 -18.88 30.30 -17.65
N ARG A 210 -19.48 29.20 -18.11
CA ARG A 210 -20.63 29.22 -19.04
C ARG A 210 -21.90 29.82 -18.43
N SER A 211 -22.23 29.47 -17.19
CA SER A 211 -23.46 29.95 -16.54
C SER A 211 -23.37 31.39 -16.04
N LEU A 212 -22.17 31.84 -15.64
CA LEU A 212 -21.95 33.16 -15.05
C LEU A 212 -21.32 34.16 -16.02
N HIS A 213 -21.03 33.75 -17.27
CA HIS A 213 -20.32 34.55 -18.27
C HIS A 213 -19.02 35.16 -17.73
N ARG A 214 -18.27 34.37 -16.95
CA ARG A 214 -17.02 34.79 -16.31
C ARG A 214 -15.83 34.52 -17.19
N GLN A 215 -14.81 35.37 -17.05
CA GLN A 215 -13.50 35.13 -17.64
C GLN A 215 -12.82 33.99 -16.88
N CYS A 216 -12.26 33.03 -17.60
CA CYS A 216 -11.48 31.97 -17.04
C CYS A 216 -10.43 31.55 -18.06
N VAL A 217 -9.23 31.22 -17.59
CA VAL A 217 -8.14 30.75 -18.44
C VAL A 217 -7.62 29.44 -17.88
N ILE A 218 -7.28 28.50 -18.75
CA ILE A 218 -6.51 27.33 -18.37
C ILE A 218 -5.14 27.36 -19.00
N ALA A 219 -4.17 26.76 -18.33
CA ALA A 219 -2.82 26.60 -18.82
C ALA A 219 -2.35 25.16 -18.68
N LEU A 220 -1.69 24.66 -19.71
CA LEU A 220 -0.90 23.44 -19.67
C LEU A 220 0.57 23.82 -19.74
N ILE A 221 1.35 23.27 -18.81
CA ILE A 221 2.75 23.60 -18.58
C ILE A 221 3.54 22.30 -18.67
N ASP A 222 4.61 22.30 -19.44
CA ASP A 222 5.50 21.15 -19.58
C ASP A 222 6.95 21.55 -19.33
N ILE A 223 7.68 20.68 -18.64
CA ILE A 223 9.12 20.86 -18.41
C ILE A 223 9.88 20.44 -19.66
N ASP A 224 10.54 21.42 -20.27
CA ASP A 224 11.36 21.17 -21.45
C ASP A 224 12.50 20.20 -21.13
N HIS A 225 12.66 19.19 -21.97
CA HIS A 225 13.77 18.23 -21.88
C HIS A 225 13.86 17.47 -20.54
N PHE A 226 12.75 17.29 -19.81
CA PHE A 226 12.75 16.62 -18.50
C PHE A 226 13.37 15.22 -18.51
N LYS A 227 13.17 14.45 -19.59
CA LYS A 227 13.83 13.15 -19.75
C LYS A 227 15.36 13.26 -19.73
N ILE A 228 15.93 14.27 -20.39
CA ILE A 228 17.38 14.50 -20.40
C ILE A 228 17.89 14.86 -19.00
N ILE A 229 17.11 15.63 -18.23
CA ILE A 229 17.44 15.94 -16.83
C ILE A 229 17.52 14.65 -16.01
N ASN A 230 16.52 13.78 -16.12
CA ASN A 230 16.52 12.48 -15.43
C ASN A 230 17.68 11.58 -15.86
N ASP A 231 17.97 11.51 -17.17
CA ASP A 231 19.01 10.65 -17.71
C ASP A 231 20.42 11.16 -17.31
N THR A 232 20.59 12.47 -17.12
CA THR A 232 21.89 13.10 -16.81
C THR A 232 22.16 13.19 -15.31
N TYR A 233 21.15 13.58 -14.52
CA TYR A 233 21.32 13.88 -13.08
C TYR A 233 20.63 12.86 -12.17
N GLY A 234 19.86 11.92 -12.74
CA GLY A 234 19.13 10.89 -12.01
C GLY A 234 17.74 11.33 -11.55
N HIS A 235 16.87 10.35 -11.29
CA HIS A 235 15.48 10.57 -10.93
C HIS A 235 15.27 11.40 -9.66
N LEU A 236 16.17 11.31 -8.68
CA LEU A 236 16.08 12.11 -7.44
C LEU A 236 16.20 13.62 -7.72
N VAL A 237 17.03 14.00 -8.70
CA VAL A 237 17.18 15.40 -9.11
C VAL A 237 15.96 15.84 -9.91
N GLY A 238 15.44 14.98 -10.80
CA GLY A 238 14.17 15.23 -11.50
C GLY A 238 13.00 15.44 -10.54
N ASP A 239 12.91 14.65 -9.47
CA ASP A 239 11.91 14.81 -8.41
C ASP A 239 12.05 16.16 -7.69
N THR A 240 13.28 16.61 -7.45
CA THR A 240 13.55 17.93 -6.85
C THR A 240 13.11 19.07 -7.77
N VAL A 241 13.35 18.95 -9.08
CA VAL A 241 12.88 19.92 -10.09
C VAL A 241 11.34 20.03 -10.07
N LEU A 242 10.65 18.88 -10.02
CA LEU A 242 9.19 18.84 -9.95
C LEU A 242 8.64 19.50 -8.69
N GLN A 243 9.31 19.29 -7.55
CA GLN A 243 8.94 19.92 -6.28
C GLN A 243 9.12 21.43 -6.32
N ASN A 244 10.28 21.92 -6.79
CA ASN A 244 10.55 23.36 -6.91
C ASN A 244 9.56 24.07 -7.84
N ILE A 245 9.18 23.44 -8.96
CA ILE A 245 8.16 23.99 -9.86
C ILE A 245 6.79 24.04 -9.16
N SER A 246 6.45 23.01 -8.38
CA SER A 246 5.19 23.02 -7.63
C SER A 246 5.15 24.13 -6.58
N GLU A 247 6.25 24.38 -5.88
CA GLU A 247 6.38 25.47 -4.91
C GLU A 247 6.27 26.82 -5.61
N ALA A 248 6.99 27.02 -6.72
CA ALA A 248 6.90 28.24 -7.52
C ALA A 248 5.48 28.51 -8.03
N LEU A 249 4.75 27.47 -8.45
CA LEU A 249 3.35 27.57 -8.85
C LEU A 249 2.47 28.04 -7.69
N VAL A 250 2.63 27.45 -6.51
CA VAL A 250 1.84 27.82 -5.32
C VAL A 250 2.17 29.24 -4.84
N GLU A 251 3.43 29.66 -4.89
CA GLU A 251 3.86 31.01 -4.48
C GLU A 251 3.41 32.11 -5.46
N ASN A 252 3.30 31.79 -6.76
CA ASN A 252 2.96 32.76 -7.79
C ASN A 252 1.46 32.87 -8.09
N LEU A 253 0.65 31.92 -7.62
CA LEU A 253 -0.78 31.83 -7.90
C LEU A 253 -1.61 32.09 -6.64
N ARG A 254 -2.90 32.41 -6.84
CA ARG A 254 -3.85 32.69 -5.75
C ARG A 254 -4.41 31.39 -5.18
N ASP A 255 -4.88 31.42 -3.93
CA ASP A 255 -5.59 30.27 -3.31
C ASP A 255 -6.83 29.81 -4.10
N THR A 256 -7.42 30.71 -4.91
CA THR A 256 -8.56 30.40 -5.77
C THR A 256 -8.18 29.71 -7.07
N ASP A 257 -6.89 29.76 -7.45
CA ASP A 257 -6.37 29.14 -8.66
C ASP A 257 -6.17 27.63 -8.42
N LEU A 258 -6.46 26.81 -9.42
CA LEU A 258 -6.49 25.36 -9.25
C LEU A 258 -5.30 24.73 -9.97
N ILE A 259 -4.36 24.21 -9.20
CA ILE A 259 -3.07 23.71 -9.68
C ILE A 259 -3.04 22.19 -9.57
N GLY A 260 -2.71 21.52 -10.67
CA GLY A 260 -2.57 20.08 -10.74
C GLY A 260 -1.28 19.63 -11.42
N ARG A 261 -0.84 18.42 -11.10
CA ARG A 261 0.14 17.66 -11.86
C ARG A 261 -0.60 16.64 -12.70
N CYS A 262 -0.67 16.90 -14.00
CA CYS A 262 -1.47 16.14 -14.96
C CYS A 262 -0.68 14.96 -15.58
N GLY A 263 0.65 15.02 -15.57
CA GLY A 263 1.54 13.99 -16.12
C GLY A 263 2.85 13.83 -15.35
N GLY A 264 3.82 13.13 -15.94
CA GLY A 264 5.15 12.94 -15.33
C GLY A 264 5.88 14.28 -15.14
N ASP A 265 5.83 15.11 -16.17
CA ASP A 265 6.49 16.41 -16.33
C ASP A 265 5.51 17.54 -16.69
N GLU A 266 4.21 17.25 -16.63
CA GLU A 266 3.14 18.15 -17.04
C GLU A 266 2.35 18.67 -15.83
N PHE A 267 2.20 19.99 -15.77
CA PHE A 267 1.37 20.72 -14.82
C PHE A 267 0.21 21.39 -15.53
N CYS A 268 -0.87 21.60 -14.80
CA CYS A 268 -2.12 22.13 -15.33
C CYS A 268 -2.70 23.13 -14.33
N VAL A 269 -3.14 24.28 -14.83
CA VAL A 269 -3.62 25.40 -13.99
C VAL A 269 -4.97 25.88 -14.52
N ILE A 270 -5.90 26.16 -13.62
CA ILE A 270 -7.13 26.89 -13.91
C ILE A 270 -7.06 28.22 -13.17
N LEU A 271 -7.29 29.31 -13.89
CA LEU A 271 -7.25 30.70 -13.40
C LEU A 271 -8.66 31.31 -13.52
N PRO A 272 -9.54 31.10 -12.53
CA PRO A 272 -10.86 31.74 -12.50
C PRO A 272 -10.74 33.27 -12.46
N ASP A 273 -11.76 33.94 -12.99
CA ASP A 273 -11.90 35.41 -12.95
C ASP A 273 -10.63 36.14 -13.44
N THR A 274 -9.96 35.57 -14.45
CA THR A 274 -8.68 36.06 -14.98
C THR A 274 -8.78 36.28 -16.48
N SER A 275 -8.33 37.44 -16.95
CA SER A 275 -8.27 37.77 -18.38
C SER A 275 -7.07 37.10 -19.07
N SER A 276 -7.14 36.97 -20.40
CA SER A 276 -6.05 36.43 -21.22
C SER A 276 -4.69 37.07 -20.91
N ARG A 277 -4.64 38.40 -20.93
CA ARG A 277 -3.43 39.17 -20.69
C ARG A 277 -2.87 38.96 -19.28
N GLN A 278 -3.73 38.92 -18.27
CA GLN A 278 -3.28 38.65 -16.89
C GLN A 278 -2.72 37.24 -16.75
N ALA A 279 -3.34 36.25 -17.41
CA ALA A 279 -2.83 34.89 -17.41
C ALA A 279 -1.45 34.81 -18.08
N GLU A 280 -1.25 35.49 -19.21
CA GLU A 280 0.06 35.59 -19.88
C GLU A 280 1.11 36.23 -18.96
N GLU A 281 0.79 37.35 -18.32
CA GLU A 281 1.71 38.04 -17.41
C GLU A 281 2.11 37.16 -16.21
N ILE A 282 1.15 36.45 -15.60
CA ILE A 282 1.40 35.53 -14.48
C ILE A 282 2.28 34.35 -14.90
N LEU A 283 1.96 33.72 -16.03
CA LEU A 283 2.64 32.51 -16.49
C LEU A 283 4.01 32.81 -17.10
N GLU A 284 4.20 33.98 -17.69
CA GLU A 284 5.52 34.44 -18.13
C GLU A 284 6.42 34.75 -16.94
N ARG A 285 5.89 35.33 -15.86
CA ARG A 285 6.64 35.51 -14.61
C ARG A 285 7.07 34.17 -14.01
N LEU A 286 6.17 33.18 -13.98
CA LEU A 286 6.50 31.82 -13.54
C LEU A 286 7.60 31.21 -14.41
N ARG A 287 7.47 31.30 -15.73
CA ARG A 287 8.46 30.78 -16.69
C ARG A 287 9.84 31.38 -16.44
N GLN A 288 9.92 32.71 -16.32
CA GLN A 288 11.17 33.42 -16.03
C GLN A 288 11.77 33.01 -14.69
N ALA A 289 10.96 32.90 -13.64
CA ALA A 289 11.43 32.49 -12.32
C ALA A 289 12.07 31.08 -12.33
N ILE A 290 11.53 30.15 -13.11
CA ILE A 290 12.09 28.80 -13.26
C ILE A 290 13.35 28.79 -14.13
N ASP A 291 13.37 29.56 -15.22
CA ASP A 291 14.52 29.69 -16.14
C ASP A 291 15.75 30.30 -15.44
N GLU A 292 15.50 31.25 -14.51
CA GLU A 292 16.54 31.91 -13.71
C GLU A 292 16.90 31.14 -12.43
N PHE A 293 16.13 30.10 -12.07
CA PHE A 293 16.36 29.34 -10.84
C PHE A 293 17.70 28.60 -10.86
N THR A 294 18.52 28.81 -9.84
CA THR A 294 19.83 28.16 -9.71
C THR A 294 19.76 27.00 -8.72
N TYR A 295 20.01 25.78 -9.20
CA TYR A 295 20.03 24.59 -8.36
C TYR A 295 21.38 24.46 -7.64
N ALA A 296 21.40 24.70 -6.33
CA ALA A 296 22.64 24.81 -5.54
C ALA A 296 23.58 23.59 -5.63
N LEU A 297 23.02 22.38 -5.80
CA LEU A 297 23.80 21.15 -5.94
C LEU A 297 24.21 20.85 -7.39
N HIS A 298 23.60 21.53 -8.38
CA HIS A 298 23.79 21.33 -9.81
C HIS A 298 23.74 22.66 -10.56
N CYS A 299 24.78 23.48 -10.41
CA CYS A 299 24.83 24.85 -10.94
C CYS A 299 24.68 24.95 -12.47
N GLU A 300 24.97 23.87 -13.20
CA GLU A 300 24.86 23.78 -14.65
C GLU A 300 23.44 23.38 -15.12
N LEU A 301 22.58 22.92 -14.21
CA LEU A 301 21.22 22.50 -14.53
C LEU A 301 20.39 23.72 -14.94
N ARG A 302 19.90 23.69 -16.19
CA ARG A 302 18.94 24.66 -16.72
C ARG A 302 17.61 23.98 -16.93
N VAL A 303 16.55 24.61 -16.44
CA VAL A 303 15.18 24.12 -16.54
C VAL A 303 14.34 25.22 -17.16
N SER A 304 13.63 24.90 -18.24
CA SER A 304 12.70 25.83 -18.88
C SER A 304 11.32 25.20 -19.02
N LEU A 305 10.31 26.05 -19.19
CA LEU A 305 8.91 25.64 -19.32
C LEU A 305 8.34 26.06 -20.67
N SER A 306 7.63 25.15 -21.32
CA SER A 306 6.72 25.48 -22.41
C SER A 306 5.30 25.54 -21.84
N ILE A 307 4.56 26.61 -22.15
CA ILE A 307 3.23 26.86 -21.59
C ILE A 307 2.23 27.17 -22.71
N GLY A 308 1.15 26.41 -22.78
CA GLY A 308 0.01 26.67 -23.65
C GLY A 308 -1.18 27.15 -22.84
N ILE A 309 -1.79 28.29 -23.22
CA ILE A 309 -2.95 28.85 -22.53
C ILE A 309 -4.17 28.87 -23.45
N ALA A 310 -5.35 28.65 -22.89
CA ALA A 310 -6.62 28.80 -23.59
C ALA A 310 -7.64 29.56 -22.73
N VAL A 311 -8.22 30.60 -23.33
CA VAL A 311 -9.26 31.42 -22.69
C VAL A 311 -10.61 30.76 -22.90
N TYR A 312 -11.45 30.74 -21.86
CA TYR A 312 -12.85 30.35 -22.01
C TYR A 312 -13.57 31.29 -22.95
N THR A 313 -14.27 30.74 -23.94
CA THR A 313 -15.18 31.49 -24.81
C THR A 313 -16.55 30.81 -24.90
N PRO A 314 -17.65 31.56 -25.14
CA PRO A 314 -19.00 31.00 -25.24
C PRO A 314 -19.17 29.96 -26.37
N GLU A 315 -18.28 29.96 -27.37
CA GLU A 315 -18.32 29.05 -28.53
C GLU A 315 -17.79 27.65 -28.19
N LEU A 316 -17.08 27.48 -27.06
CA LEU A 316 -16.59 26.18 -26.61
C LEU A 316 -17.77 25.28 -26.21
N THR A 317 -17.80 24.07 -26.76
CA THR A 317 -18.88 23.09 -26.53
C THR A 317 -18.79 22.42 -25.17
N ASP A 318 -17.57 22.08 -24.74
CA ASP A 318 -17.28 21.38 -23.49
C ASP A 318 -15.86 21.68 -22.98
N ALA A 319 -15.59 21.25 -21.75
CA ALA A 319 -14.29 21.38 -21.10
C ALA A 319 -13.17 20.61 -21.84
N SER A 320 -13.50 19.52 -22.55
CA SER A 320 -12.51 18.73 -23.29
C SER A 320 -11.99 19.49 -24.50
N THR A 321 -12.87 20.20 -25.20
CA THR A 321 -12.54 21.11 -26.30
C THR A 321 -11.68 22.26 -25.80
N TRP A 322 -12.02 22.84 -24.65
CA TRP A 322 -11.22 23.90 -24.02
C TRP A 322 -9.80 23.42 -23.70
N LEU A 323 -9.67 22.25 -23.08
CA LEU A 323 -8.39 21.61 -22.79
C LEU A 323 -7.58 21.34 -24.05
N HIS A 324 -8.23 20.90 -25.12
CA HIS A 324 -7.59 20.64 -26.40
C HIS A 324 -6.99 21.89 -27.05
N GLU A 325 -7.62 23.05 -26.90
CA GLU A 325 -7.05 24.31 -27.39
C GLU A 325 -5.79 24.72 -26.60
N ALA A 326 -5.74 24.47 -25.28
CA ALA A 326 -4.54 24.69 -24.49
C ALA A 326 -3.40 23.73 -24.88
N ASP A 327 -3.74 22.47 -25.19
CA ASP A 327 -2.80 21.46 -25.66
C ASP A 327 -2.19 21.82 -27.02
N LYS A 328 -3.00 22.32 -27.96
CA LYS A 328 -2.50 22.86 -29.24
C LYS A 328 -1.52 24.01 -29.02
N ALA A 329 -1.84 24.94 -28.14
CA ALA A 329 -0.97 26.05 -27.80
C ALA A 329 0.36 25.57 -27.19
N LEU A 330 0.31 24.57 -26.30
CA LEU A 330 1.50 23.96 -25.69
C LEU A 330 2.36 23.25 -26.74
N TYR A 331 1.73 22.50 -27.65
CA TYR A 331 2.41 21.86 -28.77
C TYR A 331 3.10 22.89 -29.67
N PHE A 332 2.45 24.02 -29.95
CA PHE A 332 3.04 25.12 -30.70
C PHE A 332 4.23 25.74 -29.95
N ALA A 333 4.13 25.94 -28.63
CA ALA A 333 5.25 26.40 -27.80
C ALA A 333 6.47 25.46 -27.92
N LYS A 334 6.24 24.15 -27.82
CA LYS A 334 7.29 23.12 -27.94
C LYS A 334 7.93 23.06 -29.33
N SER A 335 7.14 23.24 -30.39
CA SER A 335 7.62 23.16 -31.78
C SER A 335 8.29 24.44 -32.27
N THR A 336 7.99 25.59 -31.68
CA THR A 336 8.53 26.89 -32.11
C THR A 336 9.77 27.37 -31.35
N GLY A 337 10.35 26.51 -30.51
CA GLY A 337 11.62 26.77 -29.82
C GLY A 337 11.58 26.67 -28.31
N ARG A 338 10.46 26.22 -27.71
CA ARG A 338 10.30 26.00 -26.26
C ARG A 338 10.47 27.29 -25.45
N ASN A 339 10.54 27.15 -24.12
CA ASN A 339 10.77 28.23 -23.16
C ASN A 339 9.90 29.48 -23.43
N ARG A 340 8.58 29.30 -23.52
CA ARG A 340 7.64 30.38 -23.85
C ARG A 340 6.21 30.08 -23.42
N VAL A 341 5.42 31.14 -23.32
CA VAL A 341 3.96 31.10 -23.21
C VAL A 341 3.36 31.34 -24.59
N VAL A 342 2.38 30.52 -24.98
CA VAL A 342 1.61 30.66 -26.22
C VAL A 342 0.13 30.65 -25.90
N ASN A 343 -0.59 31.62 -26.45
CA ASN A 343 -2.05 31.63 -26.43
C ASN A 343 -2.63 30.84 -27.59
N ALA A 344 -3.68 30.04 -27.33
CA ALA A 344 -4.41 29.32 -28.36
C ALA A 344 -4.95 30.25 -29.46
N GLN A 345 -5.27 31.50 -29.13
CA GLN A 345 -5.73 32.50 -30.12
C GLN A 345 -4.62 32.95 -31.08
N ASP A 346 -3.35 32.90 -30.64
CA ASP A 346 -2.18 33.29 -31.44
C ASP A 346 -1.56 32.10 -32.21
N ALA A 347 -1.97 30.88 -31.88
CA ALA A 347 -1.52 29.68 -32.57
C ALA A 347 -2.16 29.58 -33.97
N PRO A 348 -1.39 29.29 -35.03
CA PRO A 348 -1.94 29.18 -36.38
C PRO A 348 -2.97 28.05 -36.44
N SER A 349 -4.17 28.37 -36.95
CA SER A 349 -5.22 27.37 -37.18
C SER A 349 -4.72 26.22 -38.06
N GLU A 350 -5.14 24.97 -37.81
CA GLU A 350 -4.76 23.77 -38.58
C GLU A 350 -4.88 23.92 -40.12
N ARG A 351 -5.68 24.88 -40.60
CA ARG A 351 -5.80 25.19 -42.03
C ARG A 351 -4.56 25.86 -42.65
N GLN A 352 -3.69 26.51 -41.87
CA GLN A 352 -2.50 27.19 -42.40
C GLN A 352 -1.27 26.27 -42.51
N THR A 353 -1.19 25.22 -41.71
CA THR A 353 -0.04 24.30 -41.70
C THR A 353 0.00 23.37 -42.91
N LEU A 354 -1.16 23.11 -43.54
CA LEU A 354 -1.28 22.32 -44.78
C LEU A 354 -1.04 23.14 -46.06
N GLY A 355 -1.08 24.48 -46.01
CA GLY A 355 -0.88 25.37 -47.16
C GLY A 355 0.57 25.77 -47.42
N ALA A 356 1.48 25.60 -46.45
CA ALA A 356 2.89 25.96 -46.55
C ALA A 356 3.80 24.83 -47.07
N LYS A 357 3.20 23.71 -47.52
CA LYS A 357 3.90 22.55 -48.12
C LYS A 357 3.45 22.25 -49.56
N ALA A 358 2.87 23.22 -50.27
CA ALA A 358 2.53 23.12 -51.69
C ALA A 358 3.56 23.85 -52.55
#